data_AF-A0A962ZKI7-F1
#
_entry.id   AF-A0A962ZKI7-F1
#
_cell.length_a   1.000
_cell.length_b   1.000
_cell.length_c   1.000
_cell.angle_alpha   90.00
_cell.angle_beta   90.00
_cell.angle_gamma   90.00
#
_symmetry.space_group_name_H-M   'P 1'
#
loop_
_entity.id
_entity.type
_entity.pdbx_description
1 polymer ?
#
loop_
_entity_poly.entity_id
_entity_poly.type
_entity_poly.pdbx_seq_one_letter_code
_entity_poly.pdbx_strand_id
1 'polypeptide(L)' 'ENGLTYAGIGLYSWALFAGERPGRRPLRPLLDRAIASGALGGEYYAGRWEDVGTPARLEALDAQAAGE' A
#
# COMPACT_ATOMS: atom_id res chain seq x y z
N GLU A 1 10.36 17.67 0.25
CA GLU A 1 9.05 17.03 0.52
C GLU A 1 9.30 15.89 1.50
N ASN A 2 8.60 15.86 2.63
CA ASN A 2 8.74 14.78 3.62
C ASN A 2 7.46 13.94 3.61
N GLY A 3 7.47 12.83 2.88
CA GLY A 3 6.37 11.88 2.85
C GLY A 3 6.88 10.50 2.43
N LEU A 4 6.32 9.45 3.03
CA LEU A 4 6.50 8.08 2.59
C LEU A 4 5.26 7.65 1.79
N THR A 5 5.46 6.74 0.85
CA THR A 5 4.37 6.14 0.05
C THR A 5 3.88 4.86 0.72
N TYR A 6 2.56 4.68 0.79
CA TYR A 6 2.00 3.40 1.20
C TYR A 6 2.22 2.36 0.10
N ALA A 7 3.01 1.32 0.40
CA ALA A 7 3.46 0.32 -0.56
C ALA A 7 2.37 -0.65 -1.08
N GLY A 8 1.12 -0.52 -0.60
CA GLY A 8 0.05 -1.47 -0.91
C GLY A 8 0.17 -2.83 -0.19
N ILE A 9 1.13 -2.97 0.71
CA ILE A 9 1.37 -4.18 1.51
C ILE A 9 0.92 -3.89 2.94
N GLY A 10 0.13 -4.78 3.52
CA GLY A 10 -0.35 -4.62 4.89
C GLY A 10 -0.94 -5.91 5.46
N LEU A 11 -0.85 -6.03 6.79
CA LEU A 11 -1.54 -7.06 7.56
C LEU A 11 -2.73 -6.42 8.27
N TYR A 12 -3.93 -6.97 8.06
CA TYR A 12 -5.16 -6.41 8.62
C TYR A 12 -5.86 -7.42 9.52
N SER A 13 -6.29 -6.94 10.69
CA SER A 13 -7.29 -7.65 11.49
C SER A 13 -8.66 -7.50 10.83
N TRP A 14 -9.49 -8.55 10.91
CA TRP A 14 -10.88 -8.49 10.48
C TRP A 14 -11.63 -7.30 11.11
N ALA A 15 -11.28 -6.95 12.36
CA ALA A 15 -11.92 -5.89 13.13
C ALA A 15 -11.81 -4.51 12.47
N LEU A 16 -10.80 -4.28 11.61
CA LEU A 16 -10.69 -3.03 10.85
C LEU A 16 -11.89 -2.81 9.93
N PHE A 17 -12.49 -3.89 9.42
CA PHE A 17 -13.61 -3.88 8.49
C PHE A 17 -14.97 -4.09 9.18
N ALA A 18 -14.99 -4.21 10.51
CA ALA A 18 -16.22 -4.43 11.26
C ALA A 18 -17.18 -3.25 11.05
N GLY A 19 -18.42 -3.55 10.66
CA GLY A 19 -19.45 -2.56 10.39
C GLY A 19 -19.43 -1.98 8.97
N GLU A 20 -18.46 -2.33 8.12
CA GLU A 20 -18.51 -1.96 6.70
C GLU A 20 -19.56 -2.79 5.96
N ARG A 21 -20.33 -2.12 5.10
CA ARG A 21 -21.31 -2.79 4.24
C ARG A 21 -20.59 -3.49 3.07
N PRO A 22 -21.10 -4.64 2.59
CA PRO A 22 -20.59 -5.28 1.38
C PRO A 22 -20.58 -4.32 0.18
N GLY A 23 -19.52 -4.38 -0.63
CA GLY A 23 -19.39 -3.60 -1.87
C GLY A 23 -18.02 -2.99 -2.07
N ARG A 24 -17.81 -2.37 -3.24
CA ARG A 24 -16.54 -1.70 -3.58
C ARG A 24 -16.40 -0.39 -2.81
N ARG A 25 -15.32 -0.26 -2.03
CA ARG A 25 -15.04 0.93 -1.22
C ARG A 25 -13.55 1.25 -1.24
N PRO A 26 -13.15 2.52 -1.14
CA PRO A 26 -11.74 2.88 -0.98
C PRO A 26 -11.25 2.46 0.41
N LEU A 27 -9.99 1.99 0.47
CA LEU A 27 -9.36 1.58 1.73
C LEU A 27 -8.93 2.78 2.58
N ARG A 28 -8.55 3.91 1.96
CA ARG A 28 -7.98 5.07 2.65
C ARG A 28 -8.82 5.56 3.85
N PRO A 29 -10.16 5.73 3.75
CA PRO A 29 -10.97 6.15 4.89
C PRO A 29 -10.95 5.19 6.08
N LEU A 30 -10.65 3.90 5.89
CA LEU A 30 -10.46 2.95 6.99
C LEU A 30 -9.11 3.18 7.68
N LEU A 31 -8.05 3.37 6.89
CA LEU A 31 -6.71 3.65 7.40
C LEU A 31 -6.69 4.98 8.16
N ASP A 32 -7.34 6.02 7.64
CA ASP A 32 -7.41 7.33 8.29
C ASP A 32 -8.06 7.24 9.69
N ARG A 33 -9.14 6.44 9.82
CA ARG A 33 -9.79 6.20 11.13
C ARG A 33 -8.89 5.43 12.09
N ALA A 34 -8.20 4.39 11.59
CA ALA A 34 -7.31 3.58 12.40
C ALA A 34 -6.06 4.36 12.85
N ILE A 35 -5.54 5.26 12.00
CA ILE A 35 -4.47 6.21 12.36
C ILE A 35 -4.97 7.15 13.46
N ALA A 36 -6.16 7.75 13.28
CA ALA A 36 -6.73 8.67 14.27
C ALA A 36 -6.96 8.01 15.64
N SER A 37 -7.25 6.71 15.67
CA SER A 37 -7.41 5.94 16.91
C SER A 37 -6.13 5.27 17.42
N GLY A 38 -4.97 5.49 16.78
CA GLY A 38 -3.69 4.86 17.14
C GLY A 38 -3.66 3.33 16.96
N ALA A 39 -4.59 2.77 16.19
CA ALA A 39 -4.73 1.33 15.96
C ALA A 39 -3.96 0.83 14.71
N LEU A 40 -3.27 1.72 14.01
CA LEU A 40 -2.47 1.42 12.83
C LEU A 40 -1.01 1.77 13.10
N GLY A 41 -0.13 0.77 12.93
CA GLY A 41 1.31 0.95 12.85
C GLY A 41 1.81 0.91 11.41
N GLY A 42 3.10 1.19 11.22
CA GLY A 42 3.75 1.08 9.92
C GLY A 42 5.26 0.94 10.09
N GLU A 43 5.89 0.37 9.07
CA GLU A 43 7.33 0.20 9.00
C GLU A 43 7.86 0.86 7.73
N TYR A 44 9.06 1.43 7.82
CA TYR A 44 9.74 1.97 6.65
C TYR A 44 10.51 0.86 5.93
N TYR A 45 10.08 0.53 4.71
CA TYR A 45 10.80 -0.37 3.84
C TYR A 45 11.82 0.41 3.00
N ALA A 46 13.11 0.19 3.26
CA ALA A 46 14.22 0.85 2.57
C ALA A 46 14.73 0.08 1.34
N GLY A 47 14.09 -1.04 0.99
CA GLY A 47 14.46 -1.85 -0.16
C GLY A 47 13.85 -1.34 -1.46
N ARG A 48 14.04 -2.11 -2.53
CA ARG A 48 13.50 -1.80 -3.85
C ARG A 48 11.99 -2.06 -3.89
N TRP A 49 11.23 -1.05 -4.25
CA TRP A 49 9.78 -1.13 -4.43
C TRP A 49 9.36 -0.25 -5.60
N GLU A 50 8.46 -0.73 -6.45
CA GLU A 50 7.95 0.01 -7.61
C GLU A 50 6.45 -0.24 -7.81
N ASP A 51 5.69 0.82 -8.05
CA ASP A 51 4.27 0.76 -8.42
C ASP A 51 4.12 0.66 -9.95
N VAL A 52 3.92 -0.56 -10.44
CA VAL A 52 3.84 -0.87 -11.88
C VAL A 52 2.41 -0.69 -12.40
N GLY A 53 2.01 0.57 -12.59
CA GLY A 53 0.67 0.93 -13.09
C GLY A 53 0.55 1.10 -14.60
N THR A 54 1.64 0.95 -15.38
CA THR A 54 1.65 1.22 -16.83
C THR A 54 2.57 0.24 -17.57
N PRO A 55 2.31 -0.09 -18.85
CA PRO A 55 3.19 -0.95 -19.65
C PRO A 55 4.65 -0.49 -19.67
N ALA A 56 4.89 0.80 -19.85
CA ALA A 56 6.25 1.36 -19.87
C ALA A 56 7.02 1.14 -18.56
N ARG A 57 6.34 1.14 -17.41
CA ARG A 57 6.97 0.82 -16.10
C ARG A 57 7.34 -0.66 -15.99
N LEU A 58 6.52 -1.55 -16.57
CA LEU A 58 6.82 -2.97 -16.60
C LEU A 58 8.04 -3.25 -17.49
N GLU A 59 8.08 -2.69 -18.70
CA GLU A 59 9.21 -2.85 -19.62
C GLU A 59 10.55 -2.38 -19.00
N ALA A 60 10.52 -1.25 -18.28
CA ALA A 60 11.70 -0.76 -17.56
C ALA A 60 12.16 -1.71 -16.45
N LEU A 61 11.21 -2.27 -15.68
CA LEU A 61 11.49 -3.24 -14.62
C LEU A 61 12.07 -4.54 -15.19
N ASP A 62 11.51 -5.05 -16.28
CA ASP A 62 11.99 -6.26 -16.95
C ASP A 62 13.41 -6.08 -17.50
N ALA A 63 13.71 -4.93 -18.11
CA ALA A 63 15.05 -4.62 -18.61
C ALA A 63 16.10 -4.58 -17.49
N GLN A 64 15.71 -4.13 -16.30
CA GLN A 64 16.59 -4.12 -15.12
C GLN A 64 16.81 -5.54 -14.58
N ALA A 65 15.78 -6.39 -14.57
CA ALA A 65 15.89 -7.77 -14.10
C ALA A 65 16.69 -8.68 -15.05
N ALA A 66 16.63 -8.43 -16.37
CA ALA A 66 17.37 -9.20 -17.37
C ALA A 66 18.88 -8.86 -17.42
N GLY A 67 19.30 -7.79 -16.73
CA GLY A 67 20.70 -7.36 -16.62
C GLY A 67 21.43 -7.85 -15.38
N GLU A 68 20.75 -8.63 -14.51
CA GLU A 68 21.32 -9.39 -13.40
C GLU A 68 21.64 -10.83 -13.82
#